data_AF-A0AA39X746-F1
#
_entry.id   AF-A0AA39X746-F1
#
_cell.length_a   1.000
_cell.length_b   1.000
_cell.length_c   1.000
_cell.angle_alpha   90.00
_cell.angle_beta   90.00
_cell.angle_gamma   90.00
#
_symmetry.space_group_name_H-M   'P 1'
#
loop_
_entity.id
_entity.type
_entity.pdbx_description
1 polymer ?
#
loop_
_entity_poly.entity_id
_entity_poly.type
_entity_poly.pdbx_seq_one_letter_code
_entity_poly.pdbx_strand_id
1 'polypeptide(L)'
;METVLCKCRECDANIGQFVNLWSQIGKTYFSPVVESDDELAVLSQGDVRVGERGTLVEQCHLQDIVCGIYSAVIGLRCVETPVNHVLDENQVLLRRASVELIDACEGETADFNIKRVLDVKEPSKAGSSYSTGAFQHGAPHATAFSSSSAFPGIVDILKLQADLEGQRNDINRIDSNGFKLVSSLDKRVARVETEASKLTATVSDLRHDVGGVQEDLTSLKSEVTEVKRTLKNHPQLTKLEESFASVTNSLADVRQEIGSLADQLRQDVNVLRNGLQQNKREIKNLKSSIGASVSTSEYAKDVIALRSELAQLRRQ
;
A
#
# COMPACT_ATOMS: atom_id res chain seq x y z
N MET A 1 22.15 -30.53 -3.55
CA MET A 1 23.58 -30.53 -3.14
C MET A 1 23.59 -30.67 -1.63
N GLU A 2 24.58 -31.35 -1.07
CA GLU A 2 24.71 -31.46 0.38
C GLU A 2 25.01 -30.08 0.95
N THR A 3 24.19 -29.64 1.90
CA THR A 3 24.29 -28.31 2.51
C THR A 3 24.58 -28.47 3.98
N VAL A 4 25.56 -27.72 4.48
CA VAL A 4 26.01 -27.76 5.86
C VAL A 4 25.83 -26.40 6.51
N LEU A 5 25.40 -26.43 7.77
CA LEU A 5 25.36 -25.29 8.66
C LEU A 5 26.72 -25.17 9.36
N CYS A 6 27.40 -24.05 9.18
CA CYS A 6 28.65 -23.79 9.88
C CYS A 6 28.36 -23.06 11.19
N LYS A 7 28.83 -23.62 12.29
CA LYS A 7 28.68 -23.04 13.62
C LYS A 7 30.02 -22.72 14.27
N CYS A 8 30.00 -21.73 15.16
CA CYS A 8 31.15 -21.40 15.99
C CYS A 8 31.31 -22.44 17.10
N ARG A 9 32.50 -23.03 17.23
CA ARG A 9 32.75 -24.06 18.25
C ARG A 9 32.69 -23.55 19.68
N GLU A 10 32.92 -22.25 19.91
CA GLU A 10 32.96 -21.68 21.26
C GLU A 10 31.57 -21.31 21.80
N CYS A 11 30.65 -20.88 20.95
CA CYS A 11 29.34 -20.37 21.38
C CYS A 11 28.14 -21.02 20.68
N ASP A 12 28.37 -22.01 19.80
CA ASP A 12 27.37 -22.68 18.96
C ASP A 12 26.55 -21.73 18.07
N ALA A 13 26.99 -20.48 17.91
CA ALA A 13 26.34 -19.50 17.06
C ALA A 13 26.43 -19.92 15.59
N ASN A 14 25.32 -19.75 14.86
CA ASN A 14 25.30 -19.97 13.42
C ASN A 14 26.15 -18.90 12.71
N ILE A 15 27.18 -19.34 11.99
CA ILE A 15 28.06 -18.49 11.19
C ILE A 15 27.47 -18.27 9.80
N GLY A 16 26.87 -19.31 9.22
CA GLY A 16 26.29 -19.27 7.87
C GLY A 16 26.05 -20.67 7.31
N GLN A 17 25.29 -20.71 6.22
CA GLN A 17 24.98 -21.94 5.50
C GLN A 17 25.85 -22.04 4.23
N PHE A 18 26.43 -23.20 4.00
CA PHE A 18 27.34 -23.46 2.88
C PHE A 18 26.97 -24.74 2.16
N VAL A 19 27.20 -24.77 0.85
CA VAL A 19 27.29 -26.05 0.12
C VAL A 19 28.53 -26.79 0.62
N ASN A 20 28.41 -28.08 0.97
CA ASN A 20 29.53 -28.87 1.48
C ASN A 20 30.53 -29.19 0.36
N LEU A 21 31.31 -28.19 -0.05
CA LEU A 21 32.34 -28.25 -1.08
C LEU A 21 33.45 -27.26 -0.70
N TRP A 22 34.60 -27.79 -0.30
CA TRP A 22 35.65 -26.99 0.33
C TRP A 22 37.01 -27.11 -0.36
N SER A 23 37.75 -26.01 -0.39
CA SER A 23 39.18 -25.99 -0.64
C SER A 23 39.92 -25.99 0.68
N GLN A 24 40.80 -26.97 0.90
CA GLN A 24 41.67 -27.04 2.06
C GLN A 24 42.95 -26.26 1.79
N ILE A 25 43.30 -25.33 2.67
CA ILE A 25 44.53 -24.52 2.62
C ILE A 25 45.43 -24.96 3.78
N GLY A 26 46.52 -25.67 3.44
CA GLY A 26 47.39 -26.29 4.42
C GLY A 26 46.67 -27.38 5.22
N LYS A 27 46.79 -27.36 6.55
CA LYS A 27 46.12 -28.32 7.44
C LYS A 27 45.02 -27.70 8.31
N THR A 28 44.94 -26.37 8.32
CA THR A 28 44.23 -25.61 9.35
C THR A 28 43.04 -24.83 8.81
N TYR A 29 43.09 -24.42 7.54
CA TYR A 29 42.12 -23.51 6.95
C TYR A 29 41.34 -24.17 5.82
N PHE A 30 40.07 -23.80 5.72
CA PHE A 30 39.11 -24.31 4.75
C PHE A 30 38.35 -23.12 4.18
N SER A 31 38.34 -22.99 2.86
CA SER A 31 37.55 -21.99 2.17
C SER A 31 36.40 -22.68 1.42
N PRO A 32 35.18 -22.16 1.48
CA PRO A 32 34.11 -22.69 0.68
C PRO A 32 34.43 -22.44 -0.81
N VAL A 33 34.14 -23.42 -1.67
CA VAL A 33 34.28 -23.28 -3.14
C VAL A 33 33.20 -22.37 -3.71
N VAL A 34 32.06 -22.34 -3.01
CA VAL A 34 30.86 -21.59 -3.34
C VAL A 34 30.62 -20.59 -2.23
N GLU A 35 30.50 -19.30 -2.56
CA GLU A 35 30.13 -18.30 -1.57
C GLU A 35 28.73 -18.58 -1.01
N SER A 36 28.53 -18.32 0.28
CA SER A 36 27.23 -18.48 0.93
C SER A 36 26.21 -17.52 0.32
N ASP A 37 24.94 -17.93 0.35
CA ASP A 37 23.83 -17.10 -0.14
C ASP A 37 23.43 -16.02 0.86
N ASP A 38 23.74 -16.26 2.14
CA ASP A 38 23.48 -15.36 3.26
C ASP A 38 24.72 -14.55 3.65
N GLU A 39 24.48 -13.36 4.20
CA GLU A 39 25.52 -12.54 4.83
C GLU A 39 26.03 -13.28 6.08
N LEU A 40 27.31 -13.67 6.03
CA LEU A 40 27.93 -14.44 7.11
C LEU A 40 27.90 -13.64 8.42
N ALA A 41 27.56 -14.31 9.51
CA ALA A 41 27.54 -13.75 10.86
C ALA A 41 28.97 -13.61 11.44
N VAL A 42 29.85 -12.95 10.69
CA VAL A 42 31.27 -12.79 10.99
C VAL A 42 31.68 -11.32 10.83
N LEU A 43 32.57 -10.87 11.71
CA LEU A 43 33.10 -9.50 11.70
C LEU A 43 34.60 -9.54 11.47
N SER A 44 35.13 -8.62 10.67
CA SER A 44 36.57 -8.44 10.54
C SER A 44 37.12 -7.71 11.78
N GLN A 45 38.19 -8.24 12.38
CA GLN A 45 38.81 -7.68 13.58
C GLN A 45 40.34 -7.62 13.43
N GLY A 46 40.95 -6.58 13.98
CA GLY A 46 42.40 -6.41 14.00
C GLY A 46 42.99 -5.87 12.71
N ASP A 47 44.32 -5.76 12.68
CA ASP A 47 45.08 -5.19 11.57
C ASP A 47 45.20 -6.17 10.39
N VAL A 48 45.26 -5.61 9.19
CA VAL A 48 45.50 -6.36 7.95
C VAL A 48 46.96 -6.78 7.88
N ARG A 49 47.21 -8.08 7.68
CA ARG A 49 48.55 -8.68 7.60
C ARG A 49 48.84 -9.13 6.18
N VAL A 50 50.04 -8.84 5.68
CA VAL A 50 50.49 -9.32 4.37
C VAL A 50 51.04 -10.73 4.51
N GLY A 51 50.61 -11.65 3.65
CA GLY A 51 51.05 -13.03 3.66
C GLY A 51 52.54 -13.19 3.31
N GLU A 52 53.14 -14.23 3.86
CA GLU A 52 54.59 -14.47 3.83
C GLU A 52 55.10 -14.75 2.41
N ARG A 53 56.28 -14.21 2.08
CA ARG A 53 56.95 -14.44 0.80
C ARG A 53 57.31 -15.91 0.62
N GLY A 54 57.15 -16.44 -0.59
CA GLY A 54 57.44 -17.83 -0.93
C GLY A 54 56.37 -18.82 -0.44
N THR A 55 55.19 -18.33 -0.07
CA THR A 55 54.04 -19.14 0.34
C THR A 55 52.86 -18.92 -0.60
N LEU A 56 51.85 -19.78 -0.51
CA LEU A 56 50.59 -19.68 -1.26
C LEU A 56 49.86 -18.34 -1.03
N VAL A 57 50.11 -17.68 0.11
CA VAL A 57 49.45 -16.42 0.48
C VAL A 57 50.36 -15.21 0.27
N GLU A 58 51.48 -15.36 -0.45
CA GLU A 58 52.39 -14.24 -0.74
C GLU A 58 51.62 -13.05 -1.31
N GLN A 59 51.82 -11.87 -0.71
CA GLN A 59 51.18 -10.60 -1.09
C GLN A 59 49.64 -10.55 -0.92
N CYS A 60 49.01 -11.58 -0.34
CA CYS A 60 47.61 -11.47 0.09
C CYS A 60 47.50 -10.64 1.37
N HIS A 61 46.50 -9.76 1.42
CA HIS A 61 46.13 -9.01 2.61
C HIS A 61 45.08 -9.80 3.40
N LEU A 62 45.48 -10.36 4.54
CA LEU A 62 44.67 -11.23 5.38
C LEU A 62 44.29 -10.52 6.67
N GLN A 63 43.01 -10.50 7.01
CA GLN A 63 42.48 -9.93 8.25
C GLN A 63 41.80 -11.02 9.08
N ASP A 64 41.93 -10.98 10.41
CA ASP A 64 41.21 -11.93 11.27
C ASP A 64 39.70 -11.70 11.15
N ILE A 65 38.94 -12.81 11.14
CA ILE A 65 37.49 -12.77 11.28
C ILE A 65 37.07 -13.45 12.56
N VAL A 66 36.09 -12.83 13.22
CA VAL A 66 35.53 -13.29 14.48
C VAL A 66 34.05 -13.59 14.35
N CYS A 67 33.56 -14.47 15.23
CA CYS A 67 32.14 -14.74 15.38
C CYS A 67 31.39 -13.46 15.79
N GLY A 68 30.27 -13.17 15.14
CA GLY A 68 29.47 -11.96 15.41
C GLY A 68 28.85 -11.91 16.82
N ILE A 69 28.75 -13.04 17.53
CA ILE A 69 28.14 -13.10 18.88
C ILE A 69 29.20 -13.06 19.98
N TYR A 70 30.18 -13.98 19.92
CA TYR A 70 31.14 -14.18 21.01
C TYR A 70 32.52 -13.57 20.73
N SER A 71 32.71 -12.96 19.55
CA SER A 71 33.99 -12.36 19.10
C SER A 71 35.19 -13.31 19.14
N ALA A 72 34.97 -14.62 19.14
CA ALA A 72 36.01 -15.63 18.99
C ALA A 72 36.60 -15.63 17.58
N VAL A 73 37.92 -15.77 17.46
CA VAL A 73 38.61 -15.86 16.17
C VAL A 73 38.30 -17.19 15.49
N ILE A 74 37.60 -17.11 14.37
CA ILE A 74 37.12 -18.27 13.60
C ILE A 74 37.88 -18.49 12.29
N GLY A 75 38.67 -17.52 11.84
CA GLY A 75 39.39 -17.64 10.58
C GLY A 75 40.04 -16.34 10.11
N LEU A 76 40.30 -16.28 8.80
CA LEU A 76 40.86 -15.13 8.10
C LEU A 76 39.95 -14.73 6.94
N ARG A 77 39.98 -13.45 6.56
CA ARG A 77 39.42 -12.93 5.30
C ARG A 77 40.56 -12.41 4.45
N CYS A 78 40.63 -12.85 3.20
CA CYS A 78 41.51 -12.24 2.21
C CYS A 78 40.83 -10.97 1.69
N VAL A 79 41.23 -9.82 2.23
CA VAL A 79 40.63 -8.52 1.90
C VAL A 79 41.07 -8.06 0.52
N GLU A 80 42.34 -8.27 0.19
CA GLU A 80 42.92 -7.90 -1.10
C GLU A 80 43.92 -8.99 -1.54
N THR A 81 43.93 -9.29 -2.84
CA THR A 81 44.72 -10.35 -3.43
C THR A 81 45.36 -9.87 -4.74
N PRO A 82 46.59 -10.31 -5.09
CA PRO A 82 47.20 -9.99 -6.37
C PRO A 82 46.36 -10.47 -7.56
N VAL A 83 46.56 -9.85 -8.73
CA VAL A 83 45.87 -10.26 -9.96
C VAL A 83 46.30 -11.68 -10.36
N ASN A 84 45.34 -12.53 -10.73
CA ASN A 84 45.55 -13.95 -11.08
C ASN A 84 46.16 -14.79 -9.95
N HIS A 85 45.81 -14.49 -8.71
CA HIS A 85 46.22 -15.27 -7.56
C HIS A 85 45.26 -16.46 -7.28
N VAL A 86 45.69 -17.39 -6.42
CA VAL A 86 44.90 -18.59 -6.08
C VAL A 86 43.74 -18.30 -5.12
N LEU A 87 43.88 -17.22 -4.33
CA LEU A 87 42.83 -16.70 -3.47
C LEU A 87 42.13 -15.52 -4.16
N ASP A 88 40.82 -15.47 -4.02
CA ASP A 88 39.94 -14.41 -4.52
C ASP A 88 39.79 -13.27 -3.49
N GLU A 89 39.41 -12.09 -3.97
CA GLU A 89 39.09 -10.94 -3.12
C GLU A 89 37.88 -11.24 -2.23
N ASN A 90 37.92 -10.81 -0.97
CA ASN A 90 36.94 -11.07 0.08
C ASN A 90 36.71 -12.55 0.44
N GLN A 91 37.56 -13.46 -0.03
CA GLN A 91 37.46 -14.89 0.26
C GLN A 91 37.68 -15.18 1.75
N VAL A 92 36.80 -16.00 2.33
CA VAL A 92 36.87 -16.41 3.74
C VAL A 92 37.60 -17.74 3.90
N LEU A 93 38.54 -17.78 4.84
CA LEU A 93 39.31 -18.95 5.24
C LEU A 93 38.95 -19.32 6.69
N LEU A 94 38.06 -20.30 6.87
CA LEU A 94 37.62 -20.77 8.17
C LEU A 94 38.64 -21.73 8.79
N ARG A 95 38.90 -21.57 10.08
CA ARG A 95 39.81 -22.43 10.82
C ARG A 95 39.07 -23.66 11.32
N ARG A 96 39.51 -24.87 10.94
CA ARG A 96 38.88 -26.15 11.35
C ARG A 96 38.69 -26.31 12.85
N ALA A 97 39.63 -25.80 13.65
CA ALA A 97 39.56 -25.91 15.10
C ALA A 97 38.51 -24.98 15.73
N SER A 98 38.06 -23.95 15.02
CA SER A 98 37.18 -22.90 15.54
C SER A 98 35.73 -23.04 15.05
N VAL A 99 35.48 -23.93 14.08
CA VAL A 99 34.15 -24.12 13.50
C VAL A 99 33.75 -25.59 13.52
N GLU A 100 32.45 -25.82 13.44
CA GLU A 100 31.83 -27.13 13.33
C GLU A 100 30.81 -27.10 12.19
N LEU A 101 30.74 -28.18 11.41
CA LEU A 101 29.77 -28.33 10.34
C LEU A 101 28.68 -29.29 10.81
N ILE A 102 27.43 -28.91 10.58
CA ILE A 102 26.27 -29.73 10.89
C ILE A 102 25.50 -29.93 9.60
N ASP A 103 25.13 -31.18 9.29
CA ASP A 103 24.29 -31.50 8.15
C ASP A 103 22.93 -30.81 8.32
N ALA A 104 22.52 -30.01 7.32
CA ALA A 104 21.29 -29.24 7.41
C ALA A 104 20.01 -30.09 7.38
N CYS A 105 20.08 -31.33 6.93
CA CYS A 105 18.97 -32.28 6.83
C CYS A 105 18.90 -33.22 8.03
N GLU A 106 20.04 -33.73 8.49
CA GLU A 106 20.11 -34.78 9.54
C GLU A 106 20.45 -34.23 10.93
N GLY A 107 21.04 -33.02 11.02
CA GLY A 107 21.41 -32.39 12.29
C GLY A 107 22.64 -33.03 12.96
N GLU A 108 23.30 -33.97 12.30
CA GLU A 108 24.54 -34.60 12.75
C GLU A 108 25.78 -33.80 12.32
N THR A 109 26.90 -34.02 13.02
CA THR A 109 28.18 -33.40 12.66
C THR A 109 28.67 -33.92 11.31
N ALA A 110 28.90 -33.01 10.38
CA ALA A 110 29.37 -33.31 9.03
C ALA A 110 30.88 -33.08 8.89
N ASP A 111 31.51 -33.86 8.02
CA ASP A 111 32.90 -33.66 7.62
C ASP A 111 33.01 -32.71 6.40
N PHE A 112 34.14 -32.00 6.31
CA PHE A 112 34.45 -31.15 5.15
C PHE A 112 34.63 -32.01 3.89
N ASN A 113 33.76 -31.84 2.90
CA ASN A 113 33.93 -32.47 1.60
C ASN A 113 34.95 -31.70 0.76
N ILE A 114 36.21 -32.15 0.83
CA ILE A 114 37.35 -31.45 0.22
C ILE A 114 37.44 -31.77 -1.27
N LYS A 115 37.38 -30.74 -2.11
CA LYS A 115 37.56 -30.84 -3.57
C LYS A 115 38.95 -30.46 -4.05
N ARG A 116 39.62 -29.58 -3.29
CA ARG A 116 40.95 -29.08 -3.62
C ARG A 116 41.79 -29.01 -2.36
N VAL A 117 43.06 -29.41 -2.45
CA VAL A 117 44.05 -29.22 -1.40
C VAL A 117 45.13 -28.31 -1.95
N LEU A 118 45.41 -27.21 -1.23
CA LEU A 118 46.42 -26.23 -1.56
C LEU A 118 47.53 -26.30 -0.50
N ASP A 119 48.77 -26.53 -0.92
CA ASP A 119 49.92 -26.49 -0.02
C ASP A 119 50.32 -25.03 0.22
N VAL A 120 50.44 -24.65 1.49
CA VAL A 120 50.84 -23.29 1.88
C VAL A 120 52.31 -23.03 1.55
N LYS A 121 53.15 -24.07 1.54
CA LYS A 121 54.60 -23.93 1.28
C LYS A 121 54.94 -23.76 -0.20
N GLU A 122 54.00 -24.03 -1.09
CA GLU A 122 54.20 -23.82 -2.52
C GLU A 122 53.74 -22.42 -2.88
N PRO A 123 54.59 -21.59 -3.52
CA PRO A 123 54.19 -20.28 -3.97
C PRO A 123 53.06 -20.41 -4.98
N SER A 124 52.08 -19.50 -4.90
CA SER A 124 51.08 -19.35 -5.94
C SER A 124 51.77 -19.20 -7.29
N LYS A 125 51.39 -20.01 -8.30
CA LYS A 125 51.89 -19.90 -9.68
C LYS A 125 51.36 -18.63 -10.37
N ALA A 126 51.47 -17.48 -9.72
CA ALA A 126 51.24 -16.16 -10.29
C ALA A 126 52.58 -15.67 -10.84
N GLY A 127 52.88 -16.02 -12.10
CA GLY A 127 54.06 -15.51 -12.80
C GLY A 127 54.80 -16.54 -13.64
N SER A 128 54.17 -17.07 -14.69
CA SER A 128 54.91 -17.34 -15.92
C SER A 128 54.38 -16.37 -16.96
N SER A 129 55.17 -15.32 -17.19
CA SER A 129 55.06 -14.44 -18.35
C SER A 129 54.76 -15.25 -19.60
N TYR A 130 53.73 -14.84 -20.34
CA TYR A 130 53.48 -15.24 -21.71
C TYR A 130 54.73 -14.95 -22.55
N SER A 131 55.62 -15.92 -22.70
CA SER A 131 56.57 -15.91 -23.80
C SER A 131 55.79 -16.25 -25.06
N THR A 132 55.49 -15.19 -25.81
CA THR A 132 54.85 -15.23 -27.12
C THR A 132 55.68 -16.14 -28.03
N GLY A 133 55.21 -17.37 -28.24
CA GLY A 133 55.76 -18.29 -29.23
C GLY A 133 55.46 -17.77 -30.63
N ALA A 134 56.29 -16.86 -31.13
CA ALA A 134 56.31 -16.49 -32.53
C ALA A 134 56.92 -17.65 -33.33
N PHE A 135 56.10 -18.26 -34.18
CA PHE A 135 56.54 -19.13 -35.26
C PHE A 135 57.49 -18.35 -36.18
N GLN A 136 58.73 -18.80 -36.31
CA GLN A 136 59.54 -18.42 -37.45
C GLN A 136 60.45 -19.56 -37.90
N HIS A 137 60.16 -20.03 -39.11
CA HIS A 137 61.03 -20.86 -39.93
C HIS A 137 62.32 -20.11 -40.27
N GLY A 138 63.47 -20.79 -40.14
CA GLY A 138 64.75 -20.34 -40.68
C GLY A 138 65.90 -21.27 -40.30
N ALA A 139 66.34 -22.11 -41.23
CA ALA A 139 67.55 -22.94 -41.15
C ALA A 139 68.83 -22.12 -41.47
N PRO A 140 70.03 -22.73 -41.58
CA PRO A 140 70.84 -23.39 -40.56
C PRO A 140 72.26 -22.77 -40.46
N HIS A 141 72.96 -22.88 -39.32
CA HIS A 141 74.42 -22.84 -39.34
C HIS A 141 75.04 -23.57 -38.15
N ALA A 142 76.17 -24.23 -38.43
CA ALA A 142 76.77 -25.32 -37.67
C ALA A 142 77.78 -24.89 -36.59
N THR A 143 78.29 -25.93 -35.90
CA THR A 143 79.42 -26.05 -34.95
C THR A 143 79.01 -26.02 -33.46
N ALA A 144 79.37 -26.94 -32.58
CA ALA A 144 80.18 -28.15 -32.67
C ALA A 144 79.81 -29.16 -31.55
N PHE A 145 80.09 -30.43 -31.85
CA PHE A 145 80.08 -31.67 -31.07
C PHE A 145 80.13 -31.61 -29.53
N SER A 146 79.24 -32.36 -28.89
CA SER A 146 79.63 -33.44 -27.97
C SER A 146 78.56 -34.54 -27.91
N SER A 147 79.04 -35.76 -28.02
CA SER A 147 78.31 -36.99 -28.34
C SER A 147 77.76 -37.70 -27.10
N SER A 148 76.51 -38.19 -27.14
CA SER A 148 76.16 -39.61 -26.88
C SER A 148 74.63 -39.84 -26.76
N SER A 149 74.10 -40.51 -27.78
CA SER A 149 73.11 -41.61 -27.76
C SER A 149 71.95 -41.65 -26.74
N ALA A 150 70.73 -41.67 -27.31
CA ALA A 150 69.49 -42.32 -26.87
C ALA A 150 68.83 -41.74 -25.60
N PHE A 151 67.67 -41.07 -25.63
CA PHE A 151 66.44 -41.31 -26.39
C PHE A 151 65.73 -39.96 -26.67
N PRO A 152 65.27 -39.67 -27.90
CA PRO A 152 64.55 -38.42 -28.20
C PRO A 152 63.23 -38.26 -27.40
N GLY A 153 62.64 -39.36 -26.93
CA GLY A 153 61.31 -39.36 -26.32
C GLY A 153 61.23 -38.90 -24.85
N ILE A 154 62.33 -38.84 -24.09
CA ILE A 154 62.28 -38.48 -22.67
C ILE A 154 61.97 -36.98 -22.47
N VAL A 155 62.54 -36.11 -23.31
CA VAL A 155 62.29 -34.67 -23.24
C VAL A 155 60.86 -34.34 -23.69
N ASP A 156 60.35 -35.03 -24.71
CA ASP A 156 58.97 -34.90 -25.17
C ASP A 156 57.96 -35.41 -24.14
N ILE A 157 58.26 -36.50 -23.43
CA ILE A 157 57.42 -37.02 -22.33
C ILE A 157 57.35 -36.06 -21.15
N LEU A 158 58.48 -35.44 -20.76
CA LEU A 158 58.51 -34.45 -19.68
C LEU A 158 57.69 -33.20 -20.05
N LYS A 159 57.73 -32.80 -21.32
CA LYS A 159 56.92 -31.68 -21.83
C LYS A 159 55.42 -32.01 -21.83
N LEU A 160 55.05 -33.20 -22.28
CA LEU A 160 53.67 -33.69 -22.22
C LEU A 160 53.16 -33.78 -20.78
N GLN A 161 54.00 -34.18 -19.80
CA GLN A 161 53.61 -34.17 -18.39
C GLN A 161 53.32 -32.77 -17.87
N ALA A 162 54.16 -31.79 -18.21
CA ALA A 162 53.93 -30.39 -17.84
C ALA A 162 52.66 -29.82 -18.49
N ASP A 163 52.41 -30.14 -19.77
CA ASP A 163 51.20 -29.72 -20.49
C ASP A 163 49.94 -30.35 -19.89
N LEU A 164 49.97 -31.64 -19.52
CA LEU A 164 48.86 -32.33 -18.87
C LEU A 164 48.57 -31.77 -17.47
N GLU A 165 49.59 -31.40 -16.69
CA GLU A 165 49.40 -30.70 -15.42
C GLU A 165 48.81 -29.31 -15.62
N GLY A 166 49.24 -28.59 -16.65
CA GLY A 166 48.65 -27.31 -17.06
C GLY A 166 47.16 -27.46 -17.37
N GLN A 167 46.82 -28.39 -18.26
CA GLN A 167 45.43 -28.68 -18.63
C GLN A 167 44.58 -29.12 -17.45
N ARG A 168 45.12 -29.94 -16.54
CA ARG A 168 44.39 -30.34 -15.32
C ARG A 168 44.05 -29.13 -14.44
N ASN A 169 44.98 -28.19 -14.31
CA ASN A 169 44.73 -26.96 -13.57
C ASN A 169 43.69 -26.08 -14.28
N ASP A 170 43.75 -25.95 -15.60
CA ASP A 170 42.76 -25.21 -16.38
C ASP A 170 41.36 -25.82 -16.25
N ILE A 171 41.23 -27.15 -16.35
CA ILE A 171 39.96 -27.86 -16.14
C ILE A 171 39.41 -27.58 -14.75
N ASN A 172 40.25 -27.64 -13.70
CA ASN A 172 39.82 -27.35 -12.34
C ASN A 172 39.35 -25.89 -12.15
N ARG A 173 39.99 -24.93 -12.85
CA ARG A 173 39.57 -23.52 -12.84
C ARG A 173 38.26 -23.33 -13.58
N ILE A 174 38.11 -23.95 -14.75
CA ILE A 174 36.87 -23.92 -15.53
C ILE A 174 35.73 -24.53 -14.73
N ASP A 175 35.95 -25.65 -14.05
CA ASP A 175 34.95 -26.32 -13.20
C ASP A 175 34.51 -25.42 -12.05
N SER A 176 35.47 -24.81 -11.34
CA SER A 176 35.16 -23.86 -10.25
C SER A 176 34.40 -22.63 -10.73
N ASN A 177 34.82 -22.05 -11.86
CA ASN A 177 34.17 -20.88 -12.44
C ASN A 177 32.79 -21.22 -13.00
N GLY A 178 32.65 -22.38 -13.65
CA GLY A 178 31.38 -22.90 -14.14
C GLY A 178 30.39 -23.07 -13.01
N PHE A 179 30.82 -23.64 -11.89
CA PHE A 179 30.00 -23.77 -10.70
C PHE A 179 29.54 -22.40 -10.17
N LYS A 180 30.45 -21.43 -10.02
CA LYS A 180 30.12 -20.07 -9.56
C LYS A 180 29.09 -19.39 -10.48
N LEU A 181 29.23 -19.55 -11.81
CA LEU A 181 28.28 -19.00 -12.78
C LEU A 181 26.90 -19.63 -12.67
N VAL A 182 26.82 -20.96 -12.53
CA VAL A 182 25.55 -21.69 -12.36
C VAL A 182 24.87 -21.26 -11.06
N SER A 183 25.60 -21.20 -9.94
CA SER A 183 25.04 -20.72 -8.66
C SER A 183 24.53 -19.27 -8.77
N SER A 184 25.27 -18.38 -9.43
CA SER A 184 24.81 -17.01 -9.68
C SER A 184 23.54 -16.96 -10.54
N LEU A 185 23.45 -17.83 -11.55
CA LEU A 185 22.26 -17.93 -12.39
C LEU A 185 21.05 -18.44 -11.61
N ASP A 186 21.21 -19.48 -10.81
CA ASP A 186 20.14 -20.04 -9.97
C ASP A 186 19.59 -18.98 -9.00
N LYS A 187 20.47 -18.18 -8.37
CA LYS A 187 20.05 -17.04 -7.53
C LYS A 187 19.21 -16.03 -8.31
N ARG A 188 19.62 -15.70 -9.54
CA ARG A 188 18.89 -14.75 -10.39
C ARG A 188 17.54 -15.31 -10.82
N VAL A 189 17.45 -16.60 -11.13
CA VAL A 189 16.20 -17.28 -11.49
C VAL A 189 15.24 -17.29 -10.30
N ALA A 190 15.69 -17.70 -9.11
CA ALA A 190 14.87 -17.69 -7.89
C ALA A 190 14.32 -16.29 -7.57
N ARG A 191 15.12 -15.23 -7.77
CA ARG A 191 14.66 -13.84 -7.62
C ARG A 191 13.59 -13.48 -8.64
N VAL A 192 13.75 -13.86 -9.90
CA VAL A 192 12.75 -13.61 -10.96
C VAL A 192 11.44 -14.35 -10.66
N GLU A 193 11.49 -15.60 -10.20
CA GLU A 193 10.30 -16.36 -9.80
C GLU A 193 9.55 -15.72 -8.63
N THR A 194 10.30 -15.20 -7.66
CA THR A 194 9.73 -14.45 -6.52
C THR A 194 9.02 -13.18 -6.98
N GLU A 195 9.66 -12.38 -7.84
CA GLU A 195 9.06 -11.15 -8.36
C GLU A 195 7.87 -11.41 -9.29
N ALA A 196 7.91 -12.47 -10.10
CA ALA A 196 6.78 -12.90 -10.93
C ALA A 196 5.58 -13.32 -10.09
N SER A 197 5.82 -14.01 -8.97
CA SER A 197 4.79 -14.40 -8.01
C SER A 197 4.14 -13.18 -7.33
N LYS A 198 4.95 -12.20 -6.91
CA LYS A 198 4.45 -10.92 -6.37
C LYS A 198 3.61 -10.16 -7.40
N LEU A 199 4.08 -10.06 -8.64
CA LEU A 199 3.34 -9.38 -9.70
C LEU A 199 1.99 -10.05 -9.97
N THR A 200 1.95 -11.38 -9.94
CA THR A 200 0.70 -12.16 -10.12
C THR A 200 -0.31 -11.88 -9.00
N ALA A 201 0.17 -11.75 -7.75
CA ALA A 201 -0.67 -11.35 -6.62
C ALA A 201 -1.22 -9.93 -6.81
N THR A 202 -0.38 -8.94 -7.12
CA THR A 202 -0.81 -7.56 -7.36
C THR A 202 -1.83 -7.45 -8.48
N VAL A 203 -1.68 -8.21 -9.58
CA VAL A 203 -2.66 -8.23 -10.68
C VAL A 203 -4.00 -8.81 -10.23
N SER A 204 -4.00 -9.83 -9.37
CA SER A 204 -5.22 -10.40 -8.80
C SER A 204 -5.95 -9.38 -7.90
N ASP A 205 -5.21 -8.67 -7.05
CA ASP A 205 -5.76 -7.64 -6.17
C ASP A 205 -6.37 -6.49 -6.98
N LEU A 206 -5.64 -5.97 -7.98
CA LEU A 206 -6.17 -4.93 -8.88
C LEU A 206 -7.43 -5.38 -9.63
N ARG A 207 -7.52 -6.65 -10.02
CA ARG A 207 -8.72 -7.19 -10.65
C ARG A 207 -9.91 -7.22 -9.68
N HIS A 208 -9.67 -7.49 -8.40
CA HIS A 208 -10.70 -7.43 -7.37
C HIS A 208 -11.17 -5.98 -7.14
N ASP A 209 -10.24 -5.03 -7.02
CA ASP A 209 -10.54 -3.61 -6.85
C ASP A 209 -11.37 -3.06 -8.02
N VAL A 210 -10.99 -3.39 -9.26
CA VAL A 210 -11.75 -3.01 -10.47
C VAL A 210 -13.17 -3.61 -10.45
N GLY A 211 -13.31 -4.84 -9.95
CA GLY A 211 -14.62 -5.47 -9.73
C GLY A 211 -15.47 -4.67 -8.74
N GLY A 212 -14.90 -4.31 -7.59
CA GLY A 212 -15.59 -3.49 -6.57
C GLY A 212 -16.01 -2.12 -7.10
N VAL A 213 -15.13 -1.41 -7.81
CA VAL A 213 -15.46 -0.13 -8.44
C VAL A 213 -16.58 -0.26 -9.48
N GLN A 214 -16.63 -1.37 -10.21
CA GLN A 214 -17.71 -1.64 -11.16
C GLN A 214 -19.05 -1.85 -10.43
N GLU A 215 -19.07 -2.57 -9.31
CA GLU A 215 -20.25 -2.74 -8.48
C GLU A 215 -20.74 -1.39 -7.91
N ASP A 216 -19.83 -0.59 -7.35
CA ASP A 216 -20.13 0.76 -6.85
C ASP A 216 -20.72 1.65 -7.95
N LEU A 217 -20.15 1.62 -9.16
CA LEU A 217 -20.67 2.39 -10.29
C LEU A 217 -22.09 1.94 -10.69
N THR A 218 -22.38 0.64 -10.64
CA THR A 218 -23.74 0.14 -10.90
C THR A 218 -24.73 0.57 -9.82
N SER A 219 -24.32 0.55 -8.54
CA SER A 219 -25.11 1.03 -7.41
C SER A 219 -25.41 2.53 -7.55
N LEU A 220 -24.38 3.34 -7.75
CA LEU A 220 -24.52 4.79 -7.93
C LEU A 220 -25.41 5.14 -9.13
N LYS A 221 -25.28 4.41 -10.24
CA LYS A 221 -26.17 4.57 -11.39
C LYS A 221 -27.63 4.31 -11.01
N SER A 222 -27.90 3.28 -10.19
CA SER A 222 -29.25 2.99 -9.71
C SER A 222 -29.79 4.12 -8.80
N GLU A 223 -28.98 4.62 -7.88
CA GLU A 223 -29.34 5.74 -7.00
C GLU A 223 -29.65 7.01 -7.81
N VAL A 224 -28.81 7.34 -8.79
CA VAL A 224 -29.03 8.48 -9.70
C VAL A 224 -30.33 8.30 -10.48
N THR A 225 -30.67 7.08 -10.92
CA THR A 225 -31.97 6.85 -11.58
C THR A 225 -33.16 7.04 -10.64
N GLU A 226 -33.06 6.65 -9.37
CA GLU A 226 -34.13 6.88 -8.39
C GLU A 226 -34.24 8.36 -8.00
N VAL A 227 -33.12 9.06 -7.83
CA VAL A 227 -33.11 10.53 -7.65
C VAL A 227 -33.74 11.22 -8.85
N LYS A 228 -33.42 10.79 -10.07
CA LYS A 228 -34.07 11.32 -11.28
C LYS A 228 -35.56 11.03 -11.31
N ARG A 229 -36.01 9.86 -10.81
CA ARG A 229 -37.42 9.49 -10.71
C ARG A 229 -38.15 10.34 -9.68
N THR A 230 -37.57 10.52 -8.49
CA THR A 230 -38.13 11.37 -7.42
C THR A 230 -38.20 12.83 -7.84
N LEU A 231 -37.17 13.36 -8.53
CA LEU A 231 -37.21 14.71 -9.09
C LEU A 231 -38.28 14.85 -10.20
N LYS A 232 -38.46 13.80 -11.03
CA LYS A 232 -39.54 13.74 -12.02
C LYS A 232 -40.93 13.54 -11.41
N ASN A 233 -41.05 13.11 -10.15
CA ASN A 233 -42.32 12.99 -9.43
C ASN A 233 -42.89 14.36 -9.00
N HIS A 234 -42.82 15.35 -9.89
CA HIS A 234 -43.55 16.61 -9.94
C HIS A 234 -45.09 16.54 -9.77
N PRO A 235 -45.81 15.40 -9.90
CA PRO A 235 -47.23 15.29 -9.51
C PRO A 235 -47.59 15.82 -8.13
N GLN A 236 -46.67 15.81 -7.15
CA GLN A 236 -46.97 16.39 -5.83
C GLN A 236 -46.98 17.92 -5.86
N LEU A 237 -46.09 18.55 -6.63
CA LEU A 237 -46.08 20.00 -6.85
C LEU A 237 -47.30 20.44 -7.66
N THR A 238 -47.64 19.73 -8.74
CA THR A 238 -48.83 20.05 -9.53
C THR A 238 -50.13 19.87 -8.73
N LYS A 239 -50.24 18.82 -7.89
CA LYS A 239 -51.38 18.65 -6.98
C LYS A 239 -51.46 19.77 -5.93
N LEU A 240 -50.32 20.24 -5.45
CA LEU A 240 -50.25 21.34 -4.49
C LEU A 240 -50.64 22.67 -5.17
N GLU A 241 -50.21 22.90 -6.41
CA GLU A 241 -50.62 24.05 -7.23
C GLU A 241 -52.12 24.02 -7.53
N GLU A 242 -52.68 22.88 -7.92
CA GLU A 242 -54.11 22.69 -8.13
C GLU A 242 -54.91 22.95 -6.85
N SER A 243 -54.44 22.42 -5.70
CA SER A 243 -55.06 22.68 -4.40
C SER A 243 -54.98 24.16 -4.03
N PHE A 244 -53.85 24.82 -4.25
CA PHE A 244 -53.67 26.24 -3.96
C PHE A 244 -54.54 27.12 -4.85
N ALA A 245 -54.67 26.79 -6.13
CA ALA A 245 -55.59 27.47 -7.05
C ALA A 245 -57.05 27.31 -6.60
N SER A 246 -57.45 26.11 -6.17
CA SER A 246 -58.79 25.86 -5.62
C SER A 246 -59.04 26.68 -4.35
N VAL A 247 -58.10 26.71 -3.41
CA VAL A 247 -58.22 27.51 -2.18
C VAL A 247 -58.30 29.00 -2.50
N THR A 248 -57.52 29.48 -3.46
CA THR A 248 -57.54 30.89 -3.89
C THR A 248 -58.90 31.27 -4.46
N ASN A 249 -59.51 30.41 -5.28
CA ASN A 249 -60.85 30.64 -5.82
C ASN A 249 -61.92 30.64 -4.72
N SER A 250 -61.92 29.65 -3.83
CA SER A 250 -62.86 29.61 -2.70
C SER A 250 -62.71 30.83 -1.78
N LEU A 251 -61.50 31.34 -1.58
CA LEU A 251 -61.28 32.57 -0.82
C LEU A 251 -61.86 33.80 -1.53
N ALA A 252 -61.77 33.86 -2.85
CA ALA A 252 -62.39 34.92 -3.64
C ALA A 252 -63.92 34.86 -3.54
N ASP A 253 -64.52 33.67 -3.60
CA ASP A 253 -65.96 33.46 -3.44
C ASP A 253 -66.43 33.91 -2.04
N VAL A 254 -65.75 33.44 -0.98
CA VAL A 254 -66.06 33.86 0.41
C VAL A 254 -65.93 35.37 0.57
N ARG A 255 -64.91 36.00 -0.04
CA ARG A 255 -64.75 37.45 -0.01
C ARG A 255 -65.91 38.18 -0.69
N GLN A 256 -66.42 37.64 -1.79
CA GLN A 256 -67.58 38.17 -2.50
C GLN A 256 -68.86 38.01 -1.67
N GLU A 257 -69.06 36.85 -1.05
CA GLU A 257 -70.21 36.59 -0.16
C GLU A 257 -70.21 37.54 1.04
N ILE A 258 -69.06 37.73 1.70
CA ILE A 258 -68.92 38.70 2.79
C ILE A 258 -69.26 40.12 2.32
N GLY A 259 -68.80 40.51 1.13
CA GLY A 259 -69.13 41.81 0.54
C GLY A 259 -70.64 41.99 0.33
N SER A 260 -71.28 41.00 -0.28
CA SER A 260 -72.73 41.00 -0.50
C SER A 260 -73.52 41.05 0.81
N LEU A 261 -73.10 40.27 1.81
CA LEU A 261 -73.75 40.26 3.12
C LEU A 261 -73.57 41.60 3.85
N ALA A 262 -72.40 42.22 3.75
CA ALA A 262 -72.14 43.54 4.33
C ALA A 262 -73.03 44.63 3.69
N ASP A 263 -73.20 44.60 2.36
CA ASP A 263 -74.10 45.51 1.66
C ASP A 263 -75.57 45.29 2.04
N GLN A 264 -75.99 44.02 2.16
CA GLN A 264 -77.34 43.68 2.60
C GLN A 264 -77.60 44.15 4.04
N LEU A 265 -76.68 43.89 4.97
CA LEU A 265 -76.78 44.40 6.35
C LEU A 265 -76.85 45.93 6.39
N ARG A 266 -76.07 46.60 5.55
CA ARG A 266 -76.10 48.07 5.45
C ARG A 266 -77.47 48.55 4.95
N GLN A 267 -78.07 47.86 3.98
CA GLN A 267 -79.41 48.16 3.49
C GLN A 267 -80.46 47.95 4.57
N ASP A 268 -80.43 46.81 5.27
CA ASP A 268 -81.37 46.49 6.35
C ASP A 268 -81.30 47.52 7.49
N VAL A 269 -80.10 47.92 7.90
CA VAL A 269 -79.89 48.98 8.90
C VAL A 269 -80.50 50.31 8.45
N ASN A 270 -80.36 50.67 7.17
CA ASN A 270 -80.97 51.89 6.63
C ASN A 270 -82.50 51.81 6.61
N VAL A 271 -83.07 50.67 6.23
CA VAL A 271 -84.53 50.44 6.25
C VAL A 271 -85.06 50.54 7.68
N LEU A 272 -84.42 49.85 8.63
CA LEU A 272 -84.79 49.90 10.05
C LEU A 272 -84.68 51.32 10.62
N ARG A 273 -83.62 52.06 10.28
CA ARG A 273 -83.44 53.47 10.68
C ARG A 273 -84.59 54.34 10.17
N ASN A 274 -84.96 54.19 8.90
CA ASN A 274 -86.05 54.96 8.29
C ASN A 274 -87.40 54.61 8.94
N GLY A 275 -87.67 53.33 9.17
CA GLY A 275 -88.85 52.85 9.88
C GLY A 275 -88.93 53.40 11.31
N LEU A 276 -87.82 53.41 12.05
CA LEU A 276 -87.76 53.98 13.39
C LEU A 276 -88.02 55.50 13.40
N GLN A 277 -87.50 56.24 12.41
CA GLN A 277 -87.80 57.67 12.26
C GLN A 277 -89.28 57.93 11.92
N GLN A 278 -89.88 57.09 11.07
CA GLN A 278 -91.31 57.12 10.75
C GLN A 278 -92.15 56.88 12.00
N ASN A 279 -91.91 55.79 12.72
CA ASN A 279 -92.62 55.46 13.97
C ASN A 279 -92.48 56.57 15.02
N LYS A 280 -91.30 57.19 15.13
CA LYS A 280 -91.08 58.33 16.03
C LYS A 280 -91.93 59.55 15.64
N ARG A 281 -92.11 59.83 14.35
CA ARG A 281 -93.01 60.88 13.86
C ARG A 281 -94.47 60.55 14.18
N GLU A 282 -94.89 59.31 13.92
CA GLU A 282 -96.25 58.85 14.21
C GLU A 282 -96.57 58.92 15.70
N ILE A 283 -95.67 58.46 16.58
CA ILE A 283 -95.82 58.61 18.04
C ILE A 283 -95.97 60.08 18.45
N LYS A 284 -95.17 60.98 17.86
CA LYS A 284 -95.27 62.43 18.15
C LYS A 284 -96.63 62.97 17.73
N ASN A 285 -97.12 62.60 16.54
CA ASN A 285 -98.42 63.02 16.02
C ASN A 285 -99.58 62.47 16.87
N LEU A 286 -99.54 61.18 17.22
CA LEU A 286 -100.52 60.57 18.12
C LEU A 286 -100.51 61.25 19.48
N LYS A 287 -99.34 61.53 20.05
CA LYS A 287 -99.22 62.28 21.31
C LYS A 287 -99.85 63.67 21.23
N SER A 288 -99.66 64.41 20.13
CA SER A 288 -100.34 65.70 19.95
C SER A 288 -101.85 65.56 19.77
N SER A 289 -102.33 64.56 19.03
CA SER A 289 -103.76 64.30 18.84
C SER A 289 -104.45 63.90 20.16
N ILE A 290 -103.81 63.03 20.96
CA ILE A 290 -104.25 62.69 22.31
C ILE A 290 -104.23 63.94 23.21
N GLY A 291 -103.19 64.77 23.15
CA GLY A 291 -103.14 66.02 23.91
C GLY A 291 -104.28 66.98 23.55
N ALA A 292 -104.65 67.06 22.27
CA ALA A 292 -105.79 67.84 21.81
C ALA A 292 -107.13 67.26 22.31
N SER A 293 -107.34 65.95 22.22
CA SER A 293 -108.59 65.31 22.66
C SER A 293 -108.73 65.21 24.18
N VAL A 294 -107.63 65.09 24.92
CA VAL A 294 -107.56 65.10 26.40
C VAL A 294 -107.50 66.53 26.94
N SER A 295 -107.78 67.54 26.12
CA SER A 295 -108.20 68.85 26.59
C SER A 295 -109.57 68.73 27.27
N THR A 296 -109.56 68.10 28.44
CA THR A 296 -110.57 68.10 29.51
C THR A 296 -111.07 69.50 29.80
N SER A 297 -110.38 70.55 29.35
CA SER A 297 -110.85 71.93 29.30
C SER A 297 -112.21 72.10 28.60
N GLU A 298 -112.47 71.44 27.47
CA GLU A 298 -113.73 71.63 26.74
C GLU A 298 -114.87 70.85 27.39
N TYR A 299 -114.67 69.57 27.68
CA TYR A 299 -115.62 68.77 28.47
C TYR A 299 -115.83 69.30 29.90
N ALA A 300 -114.82 69.86 30.56
CA ALA A 300 -114.97 70.47 31.88
C ALA A 300 -115.73 71.79 31.79
N LYS A 301 -115.54 72.60 30.74
CA LYS A 301 -116.36 73.79 30.50
C LYS A 301 -117.82 73.41 30.30
N ASP A 302 -118.09 72.38 29.50
CA ASP A 302 -119.46 71.90 29.27
C ASP A 302 -120.08 71.33 30.55
N VAL A 303 -119.33 70.57 31.36
CA VAL A 303 -119.81 70.05 32.65
C VAL A 303 -120.06 71.18 33.66
N ILE A 304 -119.23 72.23 33.69
CA ILE A 304 -119.45 73.40 34.55
C ILE A 304 -120.69 74.18 34.09
N ALA A 305 -120.85 74.38 32.79
CA ALA A 305 -122.03 75.03 32.21
C ALA A 305 -123.31 74.26 32.56
N LEU A 306 -123.33 72.94 32.33
CA LEU A 306 -124.46 72.08 32.70
C LEU A 306 -124.75 72.09 34.20
N ARG A 307 -123.72 72.07 35.06
CA ARG A 307 -123.91 72.21 36.52
C ARG A 307 -124.56 73.55 36.89
N SER A 308 -124.21 74.63 36.20
CA SER A 308 -124.78 75.95 36.44
C SER A 308 -126.26 76.03 36.02
N GLU A 309 -126.62 75.43 34.88
CA GLU A 309 -128.01 75.32 34.43
C GLU A 309 -128.86 74.46 35.38
N LEU A 310 -128.33 73.33 35.84
CA LEU A 310 -129.01 72.45 36.81
C LEU A 310 -129.24 73.16 38.16
N ALA A 311 -128.34 74.05 38.56
CA ALA A 311 -128.51 74.89 39.75
C ALA A 311 -129.58 75.98 39.57
N GLN A 312 -129.79 76.50 38.36
CA GLN A 312 -130.87 77.46 38.05
C GLN A 312 -132.24 76.77 38.07
N LEU A 313 -132.36 75.59 37.47
CA LEU A 313 -133.62 74.83 37.43
C LEU A 313 -134.10 74.41 38.84
N ARG A 314 -133.20 74.11 39.77
CA ARG A 314 -133.55 73.79 41.17
C ARG A 314 -134.09 74.99 41.97
N ARG A 315 -133.99 76.22 41.46
CA ARG A 315 -134.52 77.44 42.11
C ARG A 315 -135.90 77.85 41.59
N GLN A 316 -136.42 77.15 40.57
CA GLN A 316 -137.81 77.23 40.12
C GLN A 316 -138.65 76.21 40.88
#